data_AF-A0A165XK62-F1
#
_entry.id   AF-A0A165XK62-F1
#
_cell.length_a   1.000
_cell.length_b   1.000
_cell.length_c   1.000
_cell.angle_alpha   90.00
_cell.angle_beta   90.00
_cell.angle_gamma   90.00
#
_symmetry.space_group_name_H-M   'P 1'
#
loop_
_entity.id
_entity.type
_entity.pdbx_description
1 polymer ?
#
loop_
_entity_poly.entity_id
_entity_poly.type
_entity_poly.pdbx_seq_one_letter_code
_entity_poly.pdbx_strand_id
1 'polypeptide(L)'
;VEDVLYSVHRYFFERDSSVFAGKGLTEAAPMALEGVSTAHFDQFLSVIYPSEYGLFTASTVEEWTAILSLADRWGFKSIRALAIKQLGPIASEIDYIVLGRQYGVEKWLSDAYEAVCRRNMPLTLEEGRRLGVDDVIRINNIRQVFGFGESSVLNISLVNRGVRTAFGLTAVGTAVGDDEADGSDWSKPDWYRSQFPQRMKENAKAAPVAAGWWGGPAPSAADPWCPPMDPPSAGGSCYGVAEPPPPPPAAVPDFDPLTPKERKKKQKEVKERMEKEKCERELVEQETLDLDVRRVE
;
A
#
# COMPACT_ATOMS: atom_id res chain seq x y z
N VAL A 1 5.82 6.90 -27.11
CA VAL A 1 5.93 7.13 -25.66
C VAL A 1 6.43 8.55 -25.49
N GLU A 2 5.70 9.45 -24.85
CA GLU A 2 6.05 10.89 -24.75
C GLU A 2 6.62 11.47 -26.07
N ASP A 3 5.87 11.32 -27.17
CA ASP A 3 6.25 11.79 -28.52
C ASP A 3 7.49 11.12 -29.16
N VAL A 4 8.09 10.12 -28.50
CA VAL A 4 9.16 9.29 -29.06
C VAL A 4 8.60 8.00 -29.67
N LEU A 5 9.00 7.70 -30.91
CA LEU A 5 8.66 6.47 -31.61
C LEU A 5 9.71 5.38 -31.34
N TYR A 6 9.24 4.24 -30.85
CA TYR A 6 10.09 3.09 -30.54
C TYR A 6 9.86 1.97 -31.55
N SER A 7 10.96 1.47 -32.11
CA SER A 7 10.95 0.30 -33.00
C SER A 7 11.28 -0.94 -32.20
N VAL A 8 10.26 -1.76 -31.90
CA VAL A 8 10.39 -2.99 -31.11
C VAL A 8 9.89 -4.21 -31.89
N HIS A 9 10.39 -5.39 -31.54
CA HIS A 9 9.94 -6.63 -32.16
C HIS A 9 8.58 -7.04 -31.61
N ARG A 10 7.56 -6.99 -32.48
CA ARG A 10 6.17 -7.38 -32.17
C ARG A 10 6.05 -8.73 -31.47
N TYR A 11 6.88 -9.71 -31.86
CA TYR A 11 6.84 -11.07 -31.32
C TYR A 11 6.91 -11.12 -29.78
N PHE A 12 7.84 -10.40 -29.14
CA PHE A 12 7.99 -10.45 -27.69
C PHE A 12 6.77 -9.86 -26.96
N PHE A 13 6.22 -8.78 -27.51
CA PHE A 13 5.06 -8.10 -26.93
C PHE A 13 3.78 -8.92 -27.08
N GLU A 14 3.57 -9.59 -28.22
CA GLU A 14 2.39 -10.44 -28.42
C GLU A 14 2.47 -11.76 -27.66
N ARG A 15 3.66 -12.35 -27.54
CA ARG A 15 3.87 -13.60 -26.81
C ARG A 15 3.55 -13.44 -25.33
N ASP A 16 4.09 -12.40 -24.71
CA ASP A 16 4.06 -12.24 -23.26
C ASP A 16 2.91 -11.33 -22.79
N SER A 17 2.21 -10.65 -23.70
CA SER A 17 1.07 -9.80 -23.38
C SER A 17 -0.07 -9.88 -24.41
N SER A 18 -1.25 -10.23 -23.91
CA SER A 18 -2.51 -10.17 -24.67
C SER A 18 -2.94 -8.74 -25.01
N VAL A 19 -2.41 -7.73 -24.30
CA VAL A 19 -2.74 -6.31 -24.54
C VAL A 19 -2.21 -5.85 -25.89
N PHE A 20 -1.11 -6.45 -26.36
CA PHE A 20 -0.48 -6.11 -27.63
C PHE A 20 -0.89 -7.03 -28.78
N ALA A 21 -1.54 -8.17 -28.48
CA ALA A 21 -1.99 -9.13 -29.48
C ALA A 21 -2.98 -8.51 -30.45
N GLY A 22 -2.65 -8.56 -31.75
CA GLY A 22 -3.54 -8.07 -32.81
C GLY A 22 -3.67 -6.54 -32.89
N LYS A 23 -2.93 -5.80 -32.05
CA LYS A 23 -2.83 -4.35 -32.19
C LYS A 23 -1.73 -4.01 -33.18
N GLY A 24 -1.97 -2.99 -34.01
CA GLY A 24 -0.98 -2.46 -34.94
C GLY A 24 0.24 -1.96 -34.17
N LEU A 25 1.30 -2.76 -34.17
CA LEU A 25 2.66 -2.34 -33.82
C LEU A 25 3.46 -2.12 -35.11
N THR A 26 2.81 -1.50 -36.09
CA THR A 26 3.38 -1.21 -37.42
C THR A 26 3.70 0.27 -37.51
N GLU A 27 4.72 0.61 -38.29
CA GLU A 27 5.11 2.01 -38.52
C GLU A 27 3.94 2.87 -39.05
N ALA A 28 3.09 2.30 -39.90
CA ALA A 28 1.90 2.96 -40.46
C ALA A 28 0.74 3.16 -39.46
N ALA A 29 0.77 2.46 -38.32
CA ALA A 29 -0.25 2.53 -37.28
C ALA A 29 0.41 2.22 -35.93
N PRO A 30 1.17 3.17 -35.36
CA PRO A 30 1.87 2.96 -34.09
C PRO A 30 0.90 2.97 -32.91
N MET A 31 1.19 2.19 -31.89
CA MET A 31 0.43 2.20 -30.65
C MET A 31 0.89 3.35 -29.75
N ALA A 32 -0.02 4.28 -29.44
CA ALA A 32 0.21 5.29 -28.43
C ALA A 32 0.16 4.67 -27.02
N LEU A 33 1.24 4.83 -26.27
CA LEU A 33 1.32 4.46 -24.86
C LEU A 33 1.23 5.74 -24.03
N GLU A 34 0.06 5.99 -23.46
CA GLU A 34 -0.22 7.17 -22.65
C GLU A 34 0.22 6.96 -21.19
N GLY A 35 0.72 8.03 -20.57
CA GLY A 35 1.12 8.02 -19.14
C GLY A 35 2.29 7.07 -18.85
N VAL A 36 3.23 6.94 -19.78
CA VAL A 36 4.47 6.18 -19.62
C VAL A 36 5.63 7.11 -19.93
N SER A 37 6.58 7.24 -19.00
CA SER A 37 7.81 7.97 -19.24
C SER A 37 8.75 7.20 -20.16
N THR A 38 9.44 7.91 -21.05
CA THR A 38 10.53 7.37 -21.90
C THR A 38 11.56 6.62 -21.07
N ALA A 39 12.04 7.20 -19.96
CA ALA A 39 13.03 6.56 -19.08
C ALA A 39 12.54 5.23 -18.49
N HIS A 40 11.28 5.18 -18.05
CA HIS A 40 10.69 3.95 -17.50
C HIS A 40 10.49 2.89 -18.60
N PHE A 41 10.15 3.33 -19.81
CA PHE A 41 10.02 2.42 -20.94
C PHE A 41 11.37 1.87 -21.40
N ASP A 42 12.42 2.69 -21.43
CA ASP A 42 13.78 2.26 -21.76
C ASP A 42 14.28 1.20 -20.77
N GLN A 43 14.01 1.38 -19.48
CA GLN A 43 14.31 0.40 -18.43
C GLN A 43 13.52 -0.90 -18.60
N PHE A 44 12.25 -0.81 -19.00
CA PHE A 44 11.46 -2.00 -19.32
C PHE A 44 12.01 -2.72 -20.56
N LEU A 45 12.42 -1.98 -21.59
CA LEU A 45 13.01 -2.54 -22.79
C LEU A 45 14.37 -3.16 -22.53
N SER A 46 15.19 -2.66 -21.61
CA SER A 46 16.48 -3.27 -21.28
C SER A 46 16.33 -4.67 -20.66
N VAL A 47 15.19 -4.96 -20.04
CA VAL A 47 14.86 -6.30 -19.54
C VAL A 47 14.47 -7.25 -20.68
N ILE A 48 13.76 -6.76 -21.70
CA ILE A 48 13.36 -7.55 -22.88
C ILE A 48 14.54 -7.74 -23.85
N TYR A 49 15.38 -6.72 -23.98
CA TYR A 49 16.53 -6.65 -24.86
C TYR A 49 17.80 -6.43 -24.03
N PRO A 50 18.23 -7.43 -23.23
CA PRO A 50 19.42 -7.30 -22.43
C PRO A 50 20.65 -7.19 -23.34
N SER A 51 21.51 -6.21 -23.07
CA SER A 51 22.82 -6.13 -23.71
C SER A 51 23.75 -7.25 -23.23
N GLU A 52 23.63 -7.61 -21.95
CA GLU A 52 24.35 -8.71 -21.32
C GLU A 52 23.40 -9.52 -20.43
N TYR A 53 23.45 -10.85 -20.55
CA TYR A 53 22.57 -11.72 -19.78
C TYR A 53 22.95 -11.70 -18.29
N GLY A 54 21.96 -11.45 -17.44
CA GLY A 54 22.13 -11.44 -15.98
C GLY A 54 22.54 -10.09 -15.39
N LEU A 55 22.87 -9.11 -16.22
CA LEU A 55 23.06 -7.72 -15.83
C LEU A 55 21.83 -6.91 -16.24
N PHE A 56 21.30 -6.15 -15.28
CA PHE A 56 20.18 -5.25 -15.51
C PHE A 56 20.64 -3.82 -15.35
N THR A 57 20.15 -2.92 -16.21
CA THR A 57 20.45 -1.49 -16.09
C THR A 57 19.74 -0.86 -14.88
N ALA A 58 18.59 -1.42 -14.49
CA ALA A 58 17.87 -1.00 -13.30
C ALA A 58 18.54 -1.53 -12.03
N SER A 59 18.80 -0.63 -11.08
CA SER A 59 19.46 -0.92 -9.81
C SER A 59 18.70 -0.36 -8.61
N THR A 60 17.85 0.64 -8.81
CA THR A 60 17.16 1.31 -7.70
C THR A 60 15.72 0.81 -7.52
N VAL A 61 15.14 1.08 -6.34
CA VAL A 61 13.75 0.73 -6.02
C VAL A 61 12.79 1.40 -6.97
N GLU A 62 13.04 2.67 -7.34
CA GLU A 62 12.18 3.45 -8.24
C GLU A 62 12.14 2.84 -9.65
N GLU A 63 13.30 2.45 -10.18
CA GLU A 63 13.42 1.84 -11.51
C GLU A 63 12.73 0.47 -11.57
N TRP A 64 12.98 -0.40 -10.58
CA TRP A 64 12.32 -1.70 -10.51
C TRP A 64 10.81 -1.58 -10.25
N THR A 65 10.38 -0.55 -9.52
CA THR A 65 8.96 -0.23 -9.33
C THR A 65 8.33 0.23 -10.64
N ALA A 66 9.02 1.05 -11.44
CA ALA A 66 8.55 1.46 -12.75
C ALA A 66 8.41 0.25 -13.70
N ILE A 67 9.41 -0.63 -13.76
CA ILE A 67 9.36 -1.89 -14.52
C ILE A 67 8.19 -2.76 -14.06
N LEU A 68 8.00 -2.92 -12.74
CA LEU A 68 6.90 -3.67 -12.17
C LEU A 68 5.54 -3.08 -12.59
N SER A 69 5.40 -1.75 -12.54
CA SER A 69 4.18 -1.06 -12.90
C SER A 69 3.76 -1.28 -14.36
N LEU A 70 4.73 -1.26 -15.28
CA LEU A 70 4.52 -1.49 -16.70
C LEU A 70 4.22 -2.97 -16.98
N ALA A 71 4.98 -3.87 -16.34
CA ALA A 71 4.77 -5.31 -16.47
C ALA A 71 3.38 -5.73 -15.99
N ASP A 72 2.90 -5.17 -14.87
CA ASP A 72 1.56 -5.44 -14.34
C ASP A 72 0.47 -4.84 -15.23
N ARG A 73 0.59 -3.56 -15.62
CA ARG A 73 -0.35 -2.87 -16.53
C ARG A 73 -0.54 -3.61 -17.84
N TRP A 74 0.53 -4.17 -18.38
CA TRP A 74 0.50 -4.87 -19.67
C TRP A 74 0.41 -6.39 -19.53
N GLY A 75 0.40 -6.95 -18.33
CA GLY A 75 0.24 -8.39 -18.10
C GLY A 75 1.46 -9.25 -18.44
N PHE A 76 2.67 -8.69 -18.47
CA PHE A 76 3.92 -9.45 -18.63
C PHE A 76 4.28 -10.21 -17.35
N LYS A 77 3.72 -11.41 -17.20
CA LYS A 77 3.84 -12.21 -15.96
C LYS A 77 5.29 -12.54 -15.59
N SER A 78 6.12 -12.91 -16.56
CA SER A 78 7.53 -13.27 -16.33
C SER A 78 8.35 -12.08 -15.85
N ILE A 79 8.14 -10.91 -16.46
CA ILE A 79 8.83 -9.66 -16.07
C ILE A 79 8.34 -9.18 -14.71
N ARG A 80 7.02 -9.28 -14.44
CA ARG A 80 6.45 -8.99 -13.13
C ARG A 80 7.10 -9.83 -12.03
N ALA A 81 7.24 -11.14 -12.25
CA ALA A 81 7.92 -12.03 -11.29
C ALA A 81 9.40 -11.68 -11.11
N LEU A 82 10.10 -11.30 -12.18
CA LEU A 82 11.49 -10.84 -12.12
C LEU A 82 11.62 -9.56 -11.28
N ALA A 83 10.78 -8.55 -11.53
CA ALA A 83 10.81 -7.29 -10.79
C ALA A 83 10.53 -7.50 -9.29
N ILE A 84 9.58 -8.38 -8.95
CA ILE A 84 9.33 -8.81 -7.57
C ILE A 84 10.59 -9.43 -6.94
N LYS A 85 11.30 -10.30 -7.68
CA LYS A 85 12.53 -10.91 -7.17
C LYS A 85 13.63 -9.88 -6.93
N GLN A 86 13.77 -8.89 -7.81
CA GLN A 86 14.81 -7.86 -7.75
C GLN A 86 14.52 -6.76 -6.72
N LEU A 87 13.25 -6.49 -6.43
CA LEU A 87 12.85 -5.61 -5.32
C LEU A 87 13.17 -6.22 -3.95
N GLY A 88 13.16 -7.55 -3.84
CA GLY A 88 13.48 -8.35 -2.64
C GLY A 88 14.68 -7.88 -1.79
N PRO A 89 15.85 -7.63 -2.38
CA PRO A 89 17.03 -7.18 -1.63
C PRO A 89 17.11 -5.65 -1.41
N ILE A 90 16.37 -4.84 -2.16
CA ILE A 90 16.59 -3.37 -2.21
C ILE A 90 15.47 -2.55 -1.55
N ALA A 91 14.24 -3.08 -1.49
CA ALA A 91 13.08 -2.34 -1.00
C ALA A 91 13.00 -2.35 0.53
N SER A 92 12.55 -1.23 1.11
CA SER A 92 12.28 -1.13 2.55
C SER A 92 10.98 -1.85 2.94
N GLU A 93 10.77 -2.09 4.23
CA GLU A 93 9.53 -2.70 4.72
C GLU A 93 8.30 -1.86 4.37
N ILE A 94 8.44 -0.53 4.34
CA ILE A 94 7.36 0.38 3.97
C ILE A 94 7.07 0.29 2.48
N ASP A 95 8.12 0.17 1.64
CA ASP A 95 7.95 -0.06 0.21
C ASP A 95 7.22 -1.38 -0.04
N TYR A 96 7.53 -2.45 0.70
CA TYR A 96 6.81 -3.71 0.60
C TYR A 96 5.33 -3.61 0.92
N ILE A 97 4.96 -2.82 1.94
CA ILE A 97 3.56 -2.61 2.28
C ILE A 97 2.85 -1.86 1.15
N VAL A 98 3.44 -0.78 0.66
CA VAL A 98 2.85 0.05 -0.40
C VAL A 98 2.74 -0.72 -1.72
N LEU A 99 3.85 -1.30 -2.17
CA LEU A 99 3.92 -2.05 -3.43
C LEU A 99 3.11 -3.36 -3.34
N GLY A 100 3.17 -4.05 -2.20
CA GLY A 100 2.41 -5.27 -1.97
C GLY A 100 0.90 -5.05 -2.07
N ARG A 101 0.40 -3.90 -1.62
CA ARG A 101 -1.01 -3.51 -1.78
C ARG A 101 -1.33 -3.15 -3.21
N GLN A 102 -0.48 -2.33 -3.83
CA GLN A 102 -0.70 -1.84 -5.17
C GLN A 102 -0.74 -2.96 -6.21
N TYR A 103 0.14 -3.96 -6.07
CA TYR A 103 0.29 -5.06 -7.03
C TYR A 103 -0.26 -6.41 -6.53
N GLY A 104 -0.88 -6.46 -5.35
CA GLY A 104 -1.48 -7.67 -4.79
C GLY A 104 -0.47 -8.77 -4.46
N VAL A 105 0.66 -8.43 -3.85
CA VAL A 105 1.69 -9.39 -3.42
C VAL A 105 1.55 -9.64 -1.91
N GLU A 106 0.65 -10.55 -1.53
CA GLU A 106 0.30 -10.81 -0.13
C GLU A 106 1.49 -11.22 0.76
N LYS A 107 2.43 -11.99 0.19
CA LYS A 107 3.64 -12.42 0.91
C LYS A 107 4.48 -11.23 1.40
N TRP A 108 4.54 -10.15 0.62
CA TRP A 108 5.25 -8.94 1.04
C TRP A 108 4.55 -8.25 2.20
N LEU A 109 3.22 -8.27 2.22
CA LEU A 109 2.44 -7.62 3.26
C LEU A 109 2.67 -8.27 4.62
N SER A 110 2.59 -9.60 4.71
CA SER A 110 2.78 -10.30 5.99
C SER A 110 4.15 -10.02 6.59
N ASP A 111 5.18 -10.19 5.79
CA ASP A 111 6.57 -10.14 6.24
C ASP A 111 6.93 -8.69 6.60
N ALA A 112 6.43 -7.72 5.83
CA ALA A 112 6.68 -6.31 6.09
C ALA A 112 5.92 -5.77 7.31
N TYR A 113 4.64 -6.10 7.50
CA TYR A 113 3.92 -5.67 8.70
C TYR A 113 4.54 -6.26 9.97
N GLU A 114 4.95 -7.53 9.93
CA GLU A 114 5.67 -8.16 11.02
C GLU A 114 6.98 -7.43 11.32
N ALA A 115 7.79 -7.14 10.30
CA ALA A 115 9.05 -6.42 10.46
C ALA A 115 8.84 -5.01 11.04
N VAL A 116 7.85 -4.26 10.54
CA VAL A 116 7.52 -2.90 11.03
C VAL A 116 7.01 -2.91 12.47
N CYS A 117 6.23 -3.92 12.86
CA CYS A 117 5.74 -4.06 14.23
C CYS A 117 6.85 -4.45 15.21
N ARG A 118 7.86 -5.23 14.77
CA ARG A 118 9.00 -5.63 15.60
C ARG A 118 10.08 -4.55 15.72
N ARG A 119 10.15 -3.62 14.77
CA ARG A 119 11.18 -2.57 14.76
C ARG A 119 11.11 -1.73 16.03
N ASN A 120 12.24 -1.61 16.73
CA ASN A 120 12.34 -0.79 17.95
C ASN A 120 12.02 0.70 17.67
N MET A 121 12.49 1.19 16.51
CA MET A 121 12.25 2.58 16.10
C MET A 121 10.76 2.83 15.78
N PRO A 122 10.18 3.95 16.26
CA PRO A 122 8.83 4.35 15.91
C PRO A 122 8.68 4.62 14.41
N LEU A 123 7.44 4.69 13.93
CA LEU A 123 7.15 5.15 12.58
C LEU A 123 7.49 6.64 12.44
N THR A 124 8.19 6.99 11.38
CA THR A 124 8.43 8.39 11.03
C THR A 124 7.18 9.00 10.38
N LEU A 125 7.10 10.34 10.35
CA LEU A 125 5.98 11.03 9.71
C LEU A 125 5.89 10.71 8.22
N GLU A 126 7.02 10.53 7.54
CA GLU A 126 7.06 10.21 6.12
C GLU A 126 6.54 8.80 5.85
N GLU A 127 6.99 7.81 6.62
CA GLU A 127 6.46 6.45 6.55
C GLU A 127 4.96 6.42 6.85
N GLY A 128 4.50 7.17 7.86
CA GLY A 128 3.09 7.25 8.22
C GLY A 128 2.22 7.83 7.10
N ARG A 129 2.70 8.83 6.36
CA ARG A 129 2.01 9.37 5.18
C ARG A 129 1.88 8.33 4.07
N ARG A 130 2.92 7.53 3.85
CA ARG A 130 2.94 6.48 2.80
C ARG A 130 2.04 5.29 3.13
N LEU A 131 1.98 4.88 4.41
CA LEU A 131 1.14 3.77 4.87
C LEU A 131 -0.36 4.10 4.92
N GLY A 132 -0.68 5.37 5.21
CA GLY A 132 -2.04 5.81 5.47
C GLY A 132 -2.47 5.63 6.93
N VAL A 133 -3.51 6.36 7.33
CA VAL A 133 -3.92 6.49 8.73
C VAL A 133 -4.33 5.17 9.36
N ASP A 134 -5.10 4.35 8.65
CA ASP A 134 -5.61 3.07 9.18
C ASP A 134 -4.47 2.11 9.56
N ASP A 135 -3.44 2.04 8.73
CA ASP A 135 -2.29 1.18 8.96
C ASP A 135 -1.45 1.65 10.13
N VAL A 136 -1.21 2.96 10.19
CA VAL A 136 -0.48 3.56 11.30
C VAL A 136 -1.19 3.27 12.62
N ILE A 137 -2.53 3.36 12.66
CA ILE A 137 -3.31 3.05 13.86
C ILE A 137 -3.19 1.55 14.21
N ARG A 138 -3.37 0.65 13.25
CA ARG A 138 -3.26 -0.81 13.49
C ARG A 138 -1.86 -1.21 13.96
N ILE A 139 -0.81 -0.70 13.31
CA ILE A 139 0.58 -0.96 13.68
C ILE A 139 0.84 -0.45 15.09
N ASN A 140 0.41 0.77 15.44
CA ASN A 140 0.61 1.31 16.78
C ASN A 140 -0.15 0.50 17.85
N ASN A 141 -1.36 0.05 17.57
CA ASN A 141 -2.12 -0.78 18.50
C ASN A 141 -1.41 -2.12 18.77
N ILE A 142 -0.94 -2.79 17.71
CA ILE A 142 -0.12 -4.01 17.83
C ILE A 142 1.15 -3.71 18.66
N ARG A 143 1.89 -2.65 18.34
CA ARG A 143 3.08 -2.25 19.08
C ARG A 143 2.80 -1.87 20.54
N GLN A 144 1.62 -1.36 20.87
CA GLN A 144 1.26 -1.06 22.25
C GLN A 144 0.94 -2.32 23.04
N VAL A 145 0.20 -3.26 22.43
CA VAL A 145 -0.18 -4.54 23.06
C VAL A 145 1.05 -5.43 23.27
N PHE A 146 2.02 -5.37 22.36
CA PHE A 146 3.16 -6.28 22.33
C PHE A 146 4.51 -5.62 22.67
N GLY A 147 4.67 -4.31 22.49
CA GLY A 147 5.96 -3.60 22.62
C GLY A 147 6.34 -3.18 24.04
N PHE A 148 5.56 -3.53 25.06
CA PHE A 148 5.89 -3.28 26.47
C PHE A 148 6.07 -4.61 27.24
N GLY A 149 7.16 -5.34 26.99
CA GLY A 149 7.52 -6.51 27.80
C GLY A 149 8.78 -7.24 27.34
N GLU A 150 9.73 -7.42 28.25
CA GLU A 150 11.07 -8.04 28.12
C GLU A 150 11.14 -9.51 27.64
N SER A 151 10.06 -10.10 27.11
CA SER A 151 10.06 -11.51 26.64
C SER A 151 10.13 -11.61 25.12
N SER A 152 11.34 -11.73 24.58
CA SER A 152 11.65 -11.58 23.16
C SER A 152 11.22 -12.74 22.24
N VAL A 153 10.90 -13.93 22.75
CA VAL A 153 10.64 -15.11 21.89
C VAL A 153 9.15 -15.49 21.84
N LEU A 154 8.43 -15.45 22.97
CA LEU A 154 6.98 -15.71 22.99
C LEU A 154 6.20 -14.61 22.27
N ASN A 155 6.74 -13.40 22.24
CA ASN A 155 6.09 -12.22 21.67
C ASN A 155 6.08 -12.24 20.14
N ILE A 156 7.09 -12.82 19.47
CA ILE A 156 7.14 -12.89 17.99
C ILE A 156 5.92 -13.64 17.44
N SER A 157 5.61 -14.81 18.01
CA SER A 157 4.43 -15.59 17.58
C SER A 157 3.10 -14.85 17.82
N LEU A 158 3.01 -14.06 18.90
CA LEU A 158 1.84 -13.25 19.21
C LEU A 158 1.70 -12.04 18.29
N VAL A 159 2.79 -11.35 17.99
CA VAL A 159 2.84 -10.25 17.02
C VAL A 159 2.42 -10.76 15.65
N ASN A 160 2.95 -11.90 15.21
CA ASN A 160 2.62 -12.47 13.90
C ASN A 160 1.13 -12.82 13.80
N ARG A 161 0.57 -13.39 14.89
CA ARG A 161 -0.87 -13.64 14.99
C ARG A 161 -1.69 -12.35 15.00
N GLY A 162 -1.24 -11.33 15.74
CA GLY A 162 -1.87 -10.02 15.82
C GLY A 162 -1.90 -9.31 14.47
N VAL A 163 -0.77 -9.30 13.76
CA VAL A 163 -0.63 -8.76 12.40
C VAL A 163 -1.57 -9.47 11.43
N ARG A 164 -1.53 -10.82 11.39
CA ARG A 164 -2.41 -11.59 10.49
C ARG A 164 -3.88 -11.30 10.74
N THR A 165 -4.28 -11.20 12.00
CA THR A 165 -5.68 -10.92 12.38
C THR A 165 -6.07 -9.47 12.04
N ALA A 166 -5.22 -8.49 12.37
CA ALA A 166 -5.54 -7.08 12.19
C ALA A 166 -5.57 -6.66 10.71
N PHE A 167 -4.75 -7.30 9.87
CA PHE A 167 -4.65 -7.00 8.44
C PHE A 167 -5.36 -8.03 7.55
N GLY A 168 -6.06 -9.01 8.12
CA GLY A 168 -6.81 -10.01 7.36
C GLY A 168 -5.94 -10.90 6.47
N LEU A 169 -4.67 -11.09 6.85
CA LEU A 169 -3.71 -11.92 6.09
C LEU A 169 -3.89 -13.38 6.52
N THR A 170 -4.73 -14.13 5.80
CA THR A 170 -4.94 -15.55 6.06
C THR A 170 -3.66 -16.33 5.76
N ALA A 171 -3.20 -17.12 6.72
CA ALA A 171 -2.09 -18.03 6.49
C ALA A 171 -2.49 -19.07 5.44
N VAL A 172 -1.77 -19.14 4.32
CA VAL A 172 -1.71 -20.38 3.53
C VAL A 172 -1.12 -21.42 4.47
N GLY A 173 -1.97 -22.35 4.91
CA GLY A 173 -1.62 -23.37 5.87
C GLY A 173 -0.57 -24.33 5.29
N THR A 174 0.53 -24.50 6.01
CA THR A 174 1.26 -25.77 6.02
C THR A 174 0.36 -26.81 6.70
N ALA A 175 -0.51 -27.45 5.92
CA ALA A 175 -1.11 -28.71 6.31
C ALA A 175 -0.12 -29.82 5.96
N VAL A 176 0.44 -30.44 6.99
CA VAL A 176 0.99 -31.79 6.88
C VAL A 176 -0.20 -32.72 6.66
N GLY A 177 -0.16 -33.49 5.58
CA GLY A 177 -1.14 -34.52 5.26
C GLY A 177 -0.63 -35.31 4.06
N ASP A 178 -0.14 -36.52 4.34
CA ASP A 178 0.06 -37.57 3.36
C ASP A 178 -1.31 -38.02 2.77
N ASP A 179 -1.25 -38.74 1.65
CA ASP A 179 -2.33 -39.44 0.90
C ASP A 179 -2.95 -38.73 -0.34
N GLU A 180 -2.24 -38.91 -1.46
CA GLU A 180 -2.68 -39.54 -2.73
C GLU A 180 -4.07 -39.30 -3.37
N ALA A 181 -4.01 -38.75 -4.61
CA ALA A 181 -4.88 -38.91 -5.80
C ALA A 181 -6.31 -38.31 -5.88
N ASP A 182 -6.50 -37.34 -6.79
CA ASP A 182 -7.28 -37.47 -8.06
C ASP A 182 -7.82 -36.11 -8.58
N GLY A 183 -7.72 -35.88 -9.89
CA GLY A 183 -8.85 -35.41 -10.69
C GLY A 183 -9.33 -33.95 -10.60
N SER A 184 -8.85 -33.15 -11.53
CA SER A 184 -9.53 -32.00 -12.17
C SER A 184 -10.92 -31.55 -11.69
N ASP A 185 -11.03 -30.32 -11.16
CA ASP A 185 -12.15 -29.40 -11.44
C ASP A 185 -11.80 -27.97 -10.96
N TRP A 186 -11.29 -27.12 -11.86
CA TRP A 186 -11.04 -25.70 -11.55
C TRP A 186 -12.30 -24.87 -11.80
N SER A 187 -13.31 -25.08 -10.96
CA SER A 187 -14.39 -24.10 -10.80
C SER A 187 -13.89 -22.93 -9.95
N LYS A 188 -13.82 -21.74 -10.56
CA LYS A 188 -13.25 -20.50 -10.00
C LYS A 188 -13.98 -20.06 -8.71
N PRO A 189 -13.27 -19.50 -7.69
CA PRO A 189 -13.91 -19.02 -6.46
C PRO A 189 -14.76 -17.75 -6.65
N ASP A 190 -15.81 -17.63 -5.82
CA ASP A 190 -16.93 -16.67 -5.88
C ASP A 190 -16.61 -15.17 -5.84
N TRP A 191 -15.35 -14.76 -5.68
CA TRP A 191 -14.99 -13.32 -5.69
C TRP A 191 -15.00 -12.71 -7.10
N TYR A 192 -15.16 -13.52 -8.15
CA TYR A 192 -15.29 -13.06 -9.55
C TYR A 192 -16.71 -12.62 -9.93
N ARG A 193 -17.72 -12.79 -9.05
CA ARG A 193 -19.14 -12.57 -9.39
C ARG A 193 -19.72 -11.22 -8.95
N SER A 194 -18.93 -10.32 -8.35
CA SER A 194 -19.47 -9.15 -7.65
C SER A 194 -19.21 -7.77 -8.28
N GLN A 195 -18.71 -7.67 -9.51
CA GLN A 195 -18.53 -6.35 -10.15
C GLN A 195 -18.93 -6.29 -11.63
N PHE A 196 -20.21 -6.47 -11.97
CA PHE A 196 -20.79 -5.90 -13.21
C PHE A 196 -22.33 -5.83 -13.10
N PRO A 197 -22.96 -4.65 -13.21
CA PRO A 197 -24.40 -4.58 -13.48
C PRO A 197 -24.69 -5.04 -14.91
N GLN A 198 -25.49 -6.10 -15.05
CA GLN A 198 -26.01 -6.55 -16.34
C GLN A 198 -27.06 -5.59 -16.88
N ARG A 199 -26.89 -5.11 -18.12
CA ARG A 199 -28.04 -4.85 -19.01
C ARG A 199 -27.64 -4.87 -20.49
N MET A 200 -28.47 -5.53 -21.31
CA MET A 200 -28.38 -5.82 -22.76
C MET A 200 -27.77 -7.21 -23.04
N LYS A 201 -28.42 -8.21 -23.62
CA LYS A 201 -29.63 -8.42 -24.48
C LYS A 201 -30.24 -9.77 -24.03
N GLU A 202 -31.51 -10.11 -24.16
CA GLU A 202 -32.37 -10.17 -25.34
C GLU A 202 -33.75 -10.66 -24.88
N ASN A 203 -34.84 -10.12 -25.42
CA ASN A 203 -35.97 -10.96 -25.79
C ASN A 203 -36.76 -10.25 -26.88
N ALA A 204 -36.53 -10.69 -28.11
CA ALA A 204 -37.47 -10.54 -29.20
C ALA A 204 -38.55 -11.61 -29.05
N LYS A 205 -39.82 -11.22 -28.95
CA LYS A 205 -40.93 -11.82 -29.70
C LYS A 205 -42.24 -11.04 -29.47
N ALA A 206 -42.93 -10.84 -30.58
CA ALA A 206 -44.33 -10.42 -30.78
C ALA A 206 -44.65 -8.91 -30.81
N ALA A 207 -44.87 -8.42 -32.05
CA ALA A 207 -45.74 -7.28 -32.37
C ALA A 207 -47.23 -7.64 -32.09
N PRO A 208 -48.18 -6.69 -32.02
CA PRO A 208 -48.67 -5.98 -33.21
C PRO A 208 -49.01 -4.47 -33.06
N VAL A 209 -48.89 -3.76 -34.20
CA VAL A 209 -49.86 -2.81 -34.80
C VAL A 209 -50.34 -1.59 -34.00
N ALA A 210 -49.94 -0.38 -34.46
CA ALA A 210 -50.77 0.79 -34.83
C ALA A 210 -49.86 2.05 -34.91
N ALA A 211 -49.63 2.63 -36.10
CA ALA A 211 -50.24 3.91 -36.54
C ALA A 211 -50.14 5.05 -35.50
N GLY A 212 -49.56 6.22 -35.72
CA GLY A 212 -48.98 6.92 -36.86
C GLY A 212 -49.04 8.43 -36.57
N TRP A 213 -48.05 9.20 -37.07
CA TRP A 213 -48.09 10.66 -37.37
C TRP A 213 -48.19 11.62 -36.14
N TRP A 214 -47.61 12.83 -36.00
CA TRP A 214 -46.95 13.89 -36.79
C TRP A 214 -45.85 14.53 -35.89
N GLY A 215 -44.77 15.14 -36.39
CA GLY A 215 -44.70 16.55 -36.84
C GLY A 215 -44.65 17.55 -35.67
N GLY A 216 -43.58 18.35 -35.54
CA GLY A 216 -43.38 19.36 -34.47
C GLY A 216 -44.38 20.53 -34.50
N PRO A 217 -44.16 21.69 -33.82
CA PRO A 217 -42.89 22.27 -33.33
C PRO A 217 -42.93 22.87 -31.88
N ALA A 218 -41.81 23.46 -31.44
CA ALA A 218 -41.65 24.24 -30.19
C ALA A 218 -42.63 25.45 -30.12
N PRO A 219 -42.96 25.99 -28.92
CA PRO A 219 -42.04 26.92 -28.24
C PRO A 219 -42.14 26.99 -26.69
N SER A 220 -41.19 27.74 -26.11
CA SER A 220 -41.36 28.67 -24.98
C SER A 220 -41.55 28.16 -23.53
N ALA A 221 -40.60 28.61 -22.72
CA ALA A 221 -40.76 29.15 -21.36
C ALA A 221 -40.90 28.23 -20.13
N ALA A 222 -40.00 28.54 -19.18
CA ALA A 222 -40.20 28.60 -17.73
C ALA A 222 -40.16 27.29 -16.92
N ASP A 223 -38.95 27.00 -16.43
CA ASP A 223 -38.71 26.20 -15.22
C ASP A 223 -39.36 26.89 -13.99
N PRO A 224 -40.17 26.18 -13.18
CA PRO A 224 -40.87 26.78 -12.05
C PRO A 224 -40.27 26.37 -10.70
N TRP A 225 -39.08 26.87 -10.33
CA TRP A 225 -38.60 26.85 -8.93
C TRP A 225 -37.69 28.05 -8.62
N CYS A 226 -38.27 29.25 -8.60
CA CYS A 226 -37.70 30.41 -7.90
C CYS A 226 -38.75 30.94 -6.89
N PRO A 227 -38.49 30.92 -5.58
CA PRO A 227 -39.33 31.61 -4.62
C PRO A 227 -39.14 33.14 -4.67
N PRO A 228 -40.18 33.93 -4.33
CA PRO A 228 -40.25 35.36 -4.64
C PRO A 228 -39.42 36.26 -3.72
N MET A 229 -38.88 37.33 -4.29
CA MET A 229 -38.40 38.51 -3.57
C MET A 229 -39.57 39.43 -3.20
N ASP A 230 -39.59 39.90 -1.96
CA ASP A 230 -40.36 41.08 -1.53
C ASP A 230 -39.48 42.35 -1.53
N PRO A 231 -40.07 43.55 -1.79
CA PRO A 231 -39.36 44.80 -2.10
C PRO A 231 -38.97 45.65 -0.87
N PRO A 232 -38.21 46.76 -1.05
CA PRO A 232 -37.48 47.41 0.02
C PRO A 232 -38.33 48.47 0.75
N SER A 233 -38.13 48.60 2.05
CA SER A 233 -38.52 49.80 2.79
C SER A 233 -37.37 50.28 3.67
N ALA A 234 -37.22 51.60 3.66
CA ALA A 234 -36.08 52.37 4.08
C ALA A 234 -35.94 52.50 5.61
N GLY A 235 -34.69 52.74 6.02
CA GLY A 235 -34.35 53.63 7.13
C GLY A 235 -34.21 52.97 8.50
N GLY A 236 -32.96 52.88 8.99
CA GLY A 236 -32.75 52.63 10.42
C GLY A 236 -31.35 52.21 10.82
N SER A 237 -30.46 53.20 10.95
CA SER A 237 -29.38 53.27 11.94
C SER A 237 -28.38 52.12 12.08
N CYS A 238 -27.15 52.45 11.67
CA CYS A 238 -25.89 51.87 12.09
C CYS A 238 -25.78 51.67 13.62
N TYR A 239 -25.54 50.42 14.04
CA TYR A 239 -24.69 50.11 15.20
C TYR A 239 -23.88 48.86 14.85
N GLY A 240 -22.57 49.04 14.78
CA GLY A 240 -21.61 47.96 14.58
C GLY A 240 -21.63 47.01 15.78
N VAL A 241 -21.84 45.73 15.52
CA VAL A 241 -21.59 44.68 16.49
C VAL A 241 -20.14 44.27 16.30
N ALA A 242 -19.29 44.70 17.24
CA ALA A 242 -17.91 44.25 17.34
C ALA A 242 -17.89 42.72 17.51
N GLU A 243 -17.09 42.04 16.69
CA GLU A 243 -16.78 40.62 16.93
C GLU A 243 -16.15 40.47 18.33
N PRO A 244 -16.60 39.50 19.14
CA PRO A 244 -15.94 39.21 20.41
C PRO A 244 -14.52 38.69 20.15
N PRO A 245 -13.52 39.11 20.95
CA PRO A 245 -12.15 38.66 20.77
C PRO A 245 -12.04 37.14 21.00
N PRO A 246 -11.09 36.47 20.31
CA PRO A 246 -10.92 35.02 20.44
C PRO A 246 -10.56 34.64 21.90
N PRO A 247 -11.02 33.47 22.37
CA PRO A 247 -10.74 33.02 23.73
C PRO A 247 -9.22 32.85 23.94
N PRO A 248 -8.70 33.14 25.14
CA PRO A 248 -7.28 32.95 25.45
C PRO A 248 -6.90 31.47 25.32
N PRO A 249 -5.65 31.16 24.93
CA PRO A 249 -5.18 29.79 24.81
C PRO A 249 -5.34 29.06 26.15
N ALA A 250 -5.88 27.84 26.10
CA ALA A 250 -6.01 26.98 27.26
C ALA A 250 -4.66 26.89 27.99
N ALA A 251 -4.69 27.11 29.30
CA ALA A 251 -3.51 26.98 30.15
C ALA A 251 -2.88 25.60 29.93
N VAL A 252 -1.61 25.61 29.52
CA VAL A 252 -0.77 24.42 29.46
C VAL A 252 -0.75 23.84 30.88
N PRO A 253 -1.01 22.53 31.08
CA PRO A 253 -0.88 21.95 32.41
C PRO A 253 0.56 22.20 32.89
N ASP A 254 0.68 22.89 34.02
CA ASP A 254 1.96 23.10 34.70
C ASP A 254 2.59 21.73 34.97
N PHE A 255 3.61 21.38 34.18
CA PHE A 255 4.51 20.30 34.55
C PHE A 255 5.29 20.81 35.75
N ASP A 256 4.87 20.42 36.95
CA ASP A 256 5.61 20.68 38.19
C ASP A 256 7.09 20.32 37.96
N PRO A 257 8.00 21.30 37.94
CA PRO A 257 9.40 21.01 37.71
C PRO A 257 9.91 20.23 38.91
N LEU A 258 10.25 18.94 38.71
CA LEU A 258 10.90 18.10 39.72
C LEU A 258 11.94 18.93 40.48
N THR A 259 11.80 18.98 41.79
CA THR A 259 12.69 19.77 42.65
C THR A 259 14.14 19.29 42.45
N PRO A 260 15.15 20.14 42.65
CA PRO A 260 16.56 19.73 42.49
C PRO A 260 16.93 18.48 43.31
N LYS A 261 16.23 18.20 44.42
CA LYS A 261 16.40 17.00 45.23
C LYS A 261 15.84 15.75 44.54
N GLU A 262 14.64 15.84 43.96
CA GLU A 262 14.02 14.71 43.24
C GLU A 262 14.75 14.39 41.94
N ARG A 263 15.29 15.39 41.24
CA ARG A 263 16.15 15.18 40.06
C ARG A 263 17.41 14.40 40.42
N LYS A 264 18.07 14.75 41.53
CA LYS A 264 19.24 14.02 42.02
C LYS A 264 18.88 12.59 42.45
N LYS A 265 17.71 12.40 43.07
CA LYS A 265 17.22 11.06 43.43
C LYS A 265 16.98 10.19 42.18
N LYS A 266 16.27 10.70 41.18
CA LYS A 266 16.05 9.99 39.92
C LYS A 266 17.35 9.71 39.17
N GLN A 267 18.29 10.65 39.14
CA GLN A 267 19.61 10.42 38.53
C GLN A 267 20.39 9.33 39.26
N LYS A 268 20.32 9.26 40.59
CA LYS A 268 20.94 8.20 41.38
C LYS A 268 20.30 6.84 41.10
N GLU A 269 18.97 6.76 41.07
CA GLU A 269 18.23 5.53 40.75
C GLU A 269 18.53 5.04 39.32
N VAL A 270 18.59 5.94 38.34
CA VAL A 270 18.97 5.60 36.96
C VAL A 270 20.42 5.12 36.89
N LYS A 271 21.33 5.75 37.63
CA LYS A 271 22.74 5.33 37.69
C LYS A 271 22.89 3.94 38.31
N GLU A 272 22.20 3.66 39.42
CA GLU A 272 22.18 2.34 40.06
C GLU A 272 21.57 1.26 39.15
N ARG A 273 20.51 1.59 38.39
CA ARG A 273 19.92 0.67 37.41
C ARG A 273 20.89 0.35 36.26
N MET A 274 21.57 1.36 35.74
CA MET A 274 22.60 1.21 34.70
C MET A 274 23.78 0.36 35.17
N GLU A 275 24.25 0.57 36.41
CA GLU A 275 25.33 -0.23 37.00
C GLU A 275 24.90 -1.69 37.22
N LYS A 276 23.65 -1.91 37.65
CA LYS A 276 23.09 -3.27 37.81
C LYS A 276 23.00 -4.01 36.47
N GLU A 277 22.45 -3.37 35.44
CA GLU A 277 22.38 -3.95 34.09
C GLU A 277 23.76 -4.18 33.47
N LYS A 278 24.78 -3.43 33.88
CA LYS A 278 26.16 -3.65 33.44
C LYS A 278 26.75 -4.91 34.09
N CYS A 279 26.61 -5.07 35.40
CA CYS A 279 27.04 -6.30 36.10
C CYS A 279 26.34 -7.55 35.57
N GLU A 280 25.04 -7.46 35.26
CA GLU A 280 24.28 -8.61 34.75
C GLU A 280 24.77 -9.04 33.35
N ARG A 281 25.14 -8.08 32.49
CA ARG A 281 25.76 -8.39 31.19
C ARG A 281 27.14 -9.03 31.33
N GLU A 282 27.98 -8.52 32.24
CA GLU A 282 29.31 -9.10 32.50
C GLU A 282 29.22 -10.53 33.07
N LEU A 283 28.20 -10.82 33.90
CA LEU A 283 27.93 -12.17 34.40
C LEU A 283 27.50 -13.14 33.29
N VAL A 284 26.58 -12.72 32.42
CA VAL A 284 26.14 -13.54 31.28
C VAL A 284 27.32 -13.80 30.33
N GLU A 285 28.17 -12.81 30.09
CA GLU A 285 29.37 -12.98 29.26
C GLU A 285 30.35 -14.00 29.87
N GLN A 286 30.59 -13.94 31.19
CA GLN A 286 31.38 -14.95 31.89
C GLN A 286 30.77 -16.35 31.83
N GLU A 287 29.46 -16.49 32.03
CA GLU A 287 28.78 -17.79 31.91
C GLU A 287 28.85 -18.36 30.49
N THR A 288 28.75 -17.52 29.46
CA THR A 288 28.90 -17.96 28.07
C THR A 288 30.32 -18.44 27.75
N LEU A 289 31.35 -17.75 28.27
CA LEU A 289 32.74 -18.14 28.10
C LEU A 289 33.05 -19.46 28.83
N ASP A 290 32.50 -19.65 30.04
CA ASP A 290 32.64 -20.90 30.80
C ASP A 290 31.95 -22.09 30.11
N LEU A 291 30.80 -21.86 29.46
CA LEU A 291 30.11 -22.88 28.68
C LEU A 291 30.87 -23.25 27.40
N ASP A 292 31.50 -22.28 26.74
CA ASP A 292 32.32 -22.51 25.55
C ASP A 292 33.61 -23.27 25.89
N VAL A 293 34.25 -22.99 27.03
CA VAL A 293 35.42 -23.76 27.51
C VAL A 293 35.06 -25.22 27.77
N ARG A 294 33.92 -25.49 28.42
CA ARG A 294 33.45 -26.88 28.68
C ARG A 294 33.03 -27.65 27.43
N ARG A 295 32.81 -26.98 26.30
CA ARG A 295 32.42 -27.60 25.03
C ARG A 295 33.64 -28.05 24.20
N VAL A 296 34.82 -27.55 24.52
CA VAL A 296 36.08 -27.80 23.80
C VAL A 296 36.91 -28.91 24.47
N GLU A 297 36.65 -29.25 25.73
CA GLU A 297 37.20 -30.41 26.45
C GLU A 297 36.39 -31.70 26.23
#